data_AF-A0A971SFH8-F1
#
_entry.id   AF-A0A971SFH8-F1
#
_cell.length_a   1.000
_cell.length_b   1.000
_cell.length_c   1.000
_cell.angle_alpha   90.00
_cell.angle_beta   90.00
_cell.angle_gamma   90.00
#
_symmetry.space_group_name_H-M   'P 1'
#
loop_
_entity.id
_entity.type
_entity.pdbx_description
1 polymer ?
#
loop_
_entity_poly.entity_id
_entity_poly.type
_entity_poly.pdbx_seq_one_letter_code
_entity_poly.pdbx_strand_id
1 'polypeptide(L)'
;MRIPRSEWGRLAWLRKLLQRLEVADVKGSLKIVMKGNRPEYYQCIWNAEKNKIIRNYLNKENMHLVKYLATKSYCEAVKKVLDQTEYKLKSYRPTDVLKEIDGIYESYPQAKMELVEPIVPTYRMMVEKWKAGCIRSDYPFGSGEIYTKNGERVRSKSEKILADNFSDK
;
A
#
# COMPACT_ATOMS: atom_id res chain seq x y z
N MET A 1 13.44 -15.77 -16.73
CA MET A 1 12.61 -15.50 -15.52
C MET A 1 11.81 -14.23 -15.75
N ARG A 2 10.50 -14.21 -15.50
CA ARG A 2 9.64 -13.03 -15.73
C ARG A 2 9.48 -12.23 -14.44
N ILE A 3 9.80 -10.94 -14.47
CA ILE A 3 9.63 -10.03 -13.33
C ILE A 3 8.12 -9.74 -13.15
N PRO A 4 7.57 -9.81 -11.92
CA PRO A 4 6.16 -9.50 -11.66
C PRO A 4 5.81 -8.03 -11.99
N ARG A 5 4.57 -7.78 -12.42
CA ARG A 5 4.12 -6.41 -12.76
C ARG A 5 3.70 -5.60 -11.52
N SER A 6 2.97 -6.21 -10.59
CA SER A 6 2.53 -5.54 -9.36
C SER A 6 3.69 -5.35 -8.37
N GLU A 7 3.65 -4.26 -7.59
CA GLU A 7 4.64 -3.98 -6.54
C GLU A 7 4.65 -5.09 -5.47
N TRP A 8 3.46 -5.54 -5.04
CA TRP A 8 3.32 -6.69 -4.13
C TRP A 8 3.95 -7.97 -4.67
N GLY A 9 3.76 -8.24 -5.97
CA GLY A 9 4.37 -9.39 -6.63
C GLY A 9 5.90 -9.28 -6.67
N ARG A 10 6.43 -8.09 -6.97
CA ARG A 10 7.87 -7.84 -6.99
C ARG A 10 8.49 -7.99 -5.60
N LEU A 11 7.84 -7.50 -4.54
CA LEU A 11 8.30 -7.69 -3.16
C LEU A 11 8.39 -9.17 -2.78
N ALA A 12 7.32 -9.94 -3.03
CA ALA A 12 7.31 -11.37 -2.71
C ALA A 12 8.41 -12.13 -3.49
N TRP A 13 8.60 -11.79 -4.76
CA TRP A 13 9.64 -12.37 -5.60
C TRP A 13 11.05 -12.03 -5.10
N LEU A 14 11.33 -10.77 -4.76
CA LEU A 14 12.62 -10.33 -4.23
C LEU A 14 12.92 -10.95 -2.86
N ARG A 15 11.92 -11.07 -1.98
CA ARG A 15 12.08 -11.78 -0.68
C ARG A 15 12.47 -13.24 -0.88
N LYS A 16 11.86 -13.93 -1.86
CA LYS A 16 12.21 -15.32 -2.19
C LYS A 16 13.61 -15.44 -2.78
N LEU A 17 14.06 -14.47 -3.58
CA LEU A 17 15.44 -14.43 -4.05
C LEU A 17 16.42 -14.18 -2.91
N LEU A 18 16.10 -13.27 -2.00
CA LEU A 18 16.93 -12.97 -0.84
C LEU A 18 17.10 -14.19 0.08
N GLN A 19 16.04 -14.98 0.29
CA GLN A 19 16.10 -16.22 1.07
C GLN A 19 16.97 -17.32 0.44
N ARG A 20 17.17 -17.27 -0.89
CA ARG A 20 18.04 -18.22 -1.60
C ARG A 20 19.51 -17.84 -1.54
N LEU A 21 19.81 -16.58 -1.23
CA LEU A 21 21.18 -16.16 -1.04
C LEU A 21 21.62 -16.67 0.33
N GLU A 22 22.53 -17.64 0.34
CA GLU A 22 23.19 -18.07 1.57
C GLU A 22 24.02 -16.91 2.12
N VAL A 23 23.57 -16.34 3.23
CA VAL A 23 24.34 -15.37 3.99
C VAL A 23 25.03 -16.13 5.10
N ALA A 24 26.33 -16.38 4.94
CA ALA A 24 27.14 -16.97 6.00
C ALA A 24 27.00 -16.14 7.29
N ASP A 25 26.84 -16.82 8.43
CA ASP A 25 26.77 -16.16 9.74
C ASP A 25 28.16 -15.71 10.20
N VAL A 26 28.66 -14.67 9.54
CA VAL A 26 29.93 -14.02 9.87
C VAL A 26 29.70 -12.81 10.75
N LYS A 27 30.42 -12.74 11.86
CA LYS A 27 30.34 -11.62 12.81
C LYS A 27 30.95 -10.34 12.22
N GLY A 28 30.39 -9.21 12.61
CA GLY A 28 30.87 -7.89 12.22
C GLY A 28 30.40 -7.42 10.84
N SER A 29 31.04 -6.35 10.36
CA SER A 29 30.77 -5.68 9.09
C SER A 29 32.05 -5.40 8.30
N LEU A 30 31.95 -5.27 6.98
CA LEU A 30 33.08 -4.90 6.14
C LEU A 30 33.30 -3.37 6.15
N LYS A 31 34.56 -2.95 6.30
CA LYS A 31 35.00 -1.59 5.99
C LYS A 31 36.08 -1.66 4.92
N ILE A 32 35.90 -0.87 3.87
CA ILE A 32 36.88 -0.71 2.79
C ILE A 32 37.49 0.68 2.92
N VAL A 33 38.82 0.75 2.88
CA VAL A 33 39.60 1.99 2.90
C VAL A 33 40.50 2.01 1.68
N MET A 34 40.55 3.14 0.97
CA MET A 34 41.45 3.30 -0.17
C MET A 34 42.78 3.87 0.30
N LYS A 35 43.88 3.16 0.04
CA LYS A 35 45.24 3.64 0.25
C LYS A 35 45.90 3.88 -1.11
N GLY A 36 45.81 5.13 -1.58
CA GLY A 36 46.08 5.45 -2.98
C GLY A 36 45.08 4.71 -3.88
N ASN A 37 45.59 3.92 -4.84
CA ASN A 37 44.76 3.13 -5.75
C ASN A 37 44.55 1.66 -5.30
N ARG A 38 44.84 1.33 -4.03
CA ARG A 38 44.71 -0.03 -3.50
C ARG A 38 43.66 -0.08 -2.41
N PRO A 39 42.62 -0.94 -2.51
CA PRO A 39 41.67 -1.15 -1.43
C PRO A 39 42.28 -2.01 -0.33
N GLU A 40 42.15 -1.54 0.92
CA GLU A 40 42.41 -2.28 2.14
C GLU A 40 41.08 -2.66 2.80
N TYR A 41 40.97 -3.93 3.20
CA TYR A 41 39.74 -4.50 3.75
C TYR A 41 39.88 -4.72 5.24
N TYR A 42 38.84 -4.37 5.99
CA TYR A 42 38.81 -4.54 7.43
C TYR A 42 37.48 -5.15 7.88
N GLN A 43 37.54 -6.13 8.78
CA GLN A 43 36.39 -6.60 9.53
C GLN A 43 36.22 -5.73 10.78
N CYS A 44 35.06 -5.13 10.93
CA CYS A 44 34.70 -4.33 12.09
C CYS A 44 33.81 -5.17 13.02
N ILE A 45 34.27 -5.43 14.25
CA ILE A 45 33.53 -6.22 15.24
C ILE A 45 33.37 -5.39 16.51
N TRP A 46 32.17 -5.39 17.09
CA TRP A 46 31.95 -4.81 18.41
C TRP A 46 32.63 -5.67 19.48
N ASN A 47 33.49 -5.04 20.28
CA ASN A 47 34.10 -5.67 21.43
C ASN A 47 33.45 -5.09 22.70
N ALA A 48 32.74 -5.96 23.43
CA ALA A 48 32.00 -5.59 24.64
C ALA A 48 32.93 -5.16 25.79
N GLU A 49 34.06 -5.84 25.99
CA GLU A 49 35.02 -5.55 27.06
C GLU A 49 35.65 -4.16 26.93
N LYS A 50 35.98 -3.77 25.69
CA LYS A 50 36.60 -2.48 25.38
C LYS A 50 35.59 -1.39 25.01
N ASN A 51 34.29 -1.71 25.03
CA ASN A 51 33.18 -0.85 24.62
C ASN A 51 33.44 -0.11 23.29
N LYS A 52 34.04 -0.79 22.32
CA LYS A 52 34.46 -0.17 21.05
C LYS A 52 34.47 -1.14 19.88
N ILE A 53 34.42 -0.58 18.68
CA ILE A 53 34.59 -1.33 17.44
C ILE A 53 36.10 -1.58 17.21
N ILE A 54 36.47 -2.85 17.07
CA ILE A 54 37.81 -3.27 16.69
C ILE A 54 37.83 -3.52 15.19
N ARG A 55 38.89 -3.06 14.51
CA ARG A 55 39.12 -3.26 13.07
C ARG A 55 40.24 -4.27 12.86
N ASN A 56 39.90 -5.42 12.29
CA ASN A 56 40.87 -6.44 11.94
C ASN A 56 41.15 -6.36 10.44
N TYR A 57 42.41 -6.16 10.06
CA TYR A 57 42.81 -6.13 8.66
C TYR A 57 42.64 -7.51 8.02
N LEU A 58 42.07 -7.54 6.81
CA LEU A 58 41.86 -8.74 6.03
C LEU A 58 42.84 -8.76 4.84
N ASN A 59 43.78 -9.70 4.90
CA ASN A 59 44.73 -9.96 3.81
C ASN A 59 44.08 -10.71 2.64
N LYS A 60 44.89 -11.03 1.61
CA LYS A 60 44.41 -11.73 0.40
C LYS A 60 43.87 -13.14 0.68
N GLU A 61 44.37 -13.83 1.69
CA GLU A 61 43.89 -15.18 2.07
C GLU A 61 42.45 -15.12 2.61
N ASN A 62 42.11 -14.01 3.27
CA ASN A 62 40.79 -13.74 3.84
C ASN A 62 39.78 -13.15 2.83
N MET A 63 40.05 -13.20 1.53
CA MET A 63 39.14 -12.65 0.51
C MET A 63 37.78 -13.34 0.46
N HIS A 64 37.70 -14.62 0.88
CA HIS A 64 36.42 -15.31 1.05
C HIS A 64 35.56 -14.62 2.13
N LEU A 65 36.16 -14.27 3.28
CA LEU A 65 35.52 -13.53 4.35
C LEU A 65 35.11 -12.11 3.91
N VAL A 66 35.96 -11.43 3.13
CA VAL A 66 35.60 -10.14 2.52
C VAL A 66 34.33 -10.26 1.68
N LYS A 67 34.24 -11.29 0.82
CA LYS A 67 33.04 -11.55 0.01
C LYS A 67 31.82 -11.82 0.88
N TYR A 68 31.94 -12.64 1.92
CA TYR A 68 30.82 -12.93 2.82
C TYR A 68 30.31 -11.68 3.54
N LEU A 69 31.21 -10.86 4.09
CA LEU A 69 30.83 -9.62 4.76
C LEU A 69 30.21 -8.61 3.78
N ALA A 70 30.70 -8.54 2.54
CA ALA A 70 30.10 -7.71 1.49
C ALA A 70 28.69 -8.19 1.14
N THR A 71 28.51 -9.48 0.86
CA THR A 71 27.20 -10.10 0.57
C THR A 71 26.22 -9.87 1.72
N LYS A 72 26.65 -10.06 2.97
CA LYS A 72 25.84 -9.78 4.15
C LYS A 72 25.36 -8.34 4.17
N SER A 73 26.27 -7.37 4.03
CA SER A 73 25.92 -5.95 4.04
C SER A 73 24.95 -5.57 2.91
N TYR A 74 25.11 -6.17 1.73
CA TYR A 74 24.18 -6.00 0.62
C TYR A 74 22.80 -6.58 0.93
N CYS A 75 22.73 -7.82 1.43
CA CYS A 75 21.48 -8.46 1.82
C CYS A 75 20.72 -7.70 2.91
N GLU A 76 21.42 -7.15 3.91
CA GLU A 76 20.84 -6.29 4.94
C GLU A 76 20.27 -5.00 4.36
N ALA A 77 20.99 -4.34 3.46
CA ALA A 77 20.51 -3.14 2.77
C ALA A 77 19.28 -3.42 1.91
N VAL A 78 19.29 -4.52 1.16
CA VAL A 78 18.14 -4.97 0.35
C VAL A 78 16.94 -5.26 1.25
N LYS A 79 17.12 -5.99 2.36
CA LYS A 79 16.05 -6.29 3.32
C LYS A 79 15.41 -5.00 3.85
N LYS A 80 16.23 -4.01 4.23
CA LYS A 80 15.76 -2.71 4.69
C LYS A 80 14.89 -2.00 3.64
N VAL A 81 15.30 -2.02 2.36
CA VAL A 81 14.51 -1.45 1.26
C VAL A 81 13.18 -2.18 1.10
N LEU A 82 13.18 -3.52 1.15
CA LEU A 82 11.96 -4.32 1.04
C LEU A 82 10.99 -4.02 2.17
N ASP A 83 11.47 -3.96 3.42
CA ASP A 83 10.64 -3.67 4.60
C ASP A 83 10.05 -2.24 4.54
N GLN A 84 10.86 -1.24 4.14
CA GLN A 84 10.38 0.13 3.95
C GLN A 84 9.34 0.24 2.83
N THR A 85 9.54 -0.48 1.74
CA THR A 85 8.61 -0.48 0.61
C THR A 85 7.29 -1.14 1.00
N GLU A 86 7.35 -2.28 1.70
CA GLU A 86 6.15 -2.93 2.21
C GLU A 86 5.38 -2.04 3.19
N TYR A 87 6.08 -1.35 4.09
CA TYR A 87 5.46 -0.37 4.98
C TYR A 87 4.72 0.71 4.20
N LYS A 88 5.37 1.32 3.19
CA LYS A 88 4.75 2.34 2.33
C LYS A 88 3.53 1.81 1.58
N LEU A 89 3.58 0.59 1.07
CA LEU A 89 2.44 -0.02 0.38
C LEU A 89 1.27 -0.31 1.32
N LYS A 90 1.54 -0.72 2.57
CA LYS A 90 0.50 -0.95 3.59
C LYS A 90 -0.07 0.35 4.13
N SER A 91 0.75 1.39 4.26
CA SER A 91 0.32 2.70 4.76
C SER A 91 -0.31 3.56 3.66
N TYR A 92 -0.16 3.19 2.39
CA TYR A 92 -0.81 3.85 1.28
C TYR A 92 -2.33 3.79 1.44
N ARG A 93 -2.92 4.95 1.73
CA ARG A 93 -4.35 5.14 1.69
C ARG A 93 -4.68 5.83 0.36
N PRO A 94 -5.34 5.15 -0.59
CA PRO A 94 -5.81 5.85 -1.77
C PRO A 94 -6.74 6.97 -1.29
N THR A 95 -6.38 8.20 -1.62
CA THR A 95 -7.24 9.35 -1.36
C THR A 95 -8.28 9.39 -2.46
N ASP A 96 -9.55 9.33 -2.08
CA ASP A 96 -10.64 9.58 -3.01
C ASP A 96 -10.81 11.10 -3.11
N VAL A 97 -10.15 11.69 -4.11
CA VAL A 97 -10.11 13.14 -4.31
C VAL A 97 -11.52 13.72 -4.44
N LEU A 98 -12.45 12.99 -5.07
CA LEU A 98 -13.84 13.45 -5.19
C LEU A 98 -14.51 13.51 -3.81
N LYS A 99 -14.30 12.50 -2.98
CA LYS A 99 -14.83 12.49 -1.61
C LYS A 99 -14.22 13.60 -0.73
N GLU A 100 -12.93 13.88 -0.88
CA GLU A 100 -12.28 15.00 -0.16
C GLU A 100 -12.86 16.36 -0.60
N ILE A 101 -13.08 16.55 -1.90
CA ILE A 101 -13.69 17.77 -2.46
C ILE A 101 -15.14 17.92 -1.96
N ASP A 102 -15.92 16.84 -1.97
CA ASP A 102 -17.29 16.82 -1.43
C ASP A 102 -17.29 17.25 0.05
N GLY A 103 -16.34 16.71 0.83
CA GLY A 103 -16.18 17.05 2.25
C GLY A 103 -15.93 18.54 2.50
N ILE A 104 -15.24 19.24 1.61
CA ILE A 104 -15.04 20.70 1.74
C ILE A 104 -16.38 21.43 1.64
N TYR A 105 -17.15 21.15 0.58
CA TYR A 105 -18.44 21.80 0.37
C TYR A 105 -19.45 21.43 1.47
N GLU A 106 -19.49 20.15 1.85
CA GLU A 106 -20.39 19.64 2.88
C GLU A 106 -20.03 20.10 4.31
N SER A 107 -18.81 20.58 4.53
CA SER A 107 -18.40 21.19 5.81
C SER A 107 -18.92 22.62 6.01
N TYR A 108 -19.42 23.28 4.96
CA TYR A 108 -19.89 24.66 5.05
C TYR A 108 -21.23 24.75 5.78
N PRO A 109 -21.47 25.84 6.53
CA PRO A 109 -22.82 26.15 7.01
C PRO A 109 -23.78 26.29 5.83
N GLN A 110 -25.05 25.89 6.02
CA GLN A 110 -26.07 25.89 4.97
C GLN A 110 -26.14 27.23 4.21
N ALA A 111 -26.13 28.36 4.93
CA ALA A 111 -26.16 29.69 4.31
C ALA A 111 -25.00 29.95 3.35
N LYS A 112 -23.82 29.37 3.59
CA LYS A 112 -22.67 29.47 2.67
C LYS A 112 -22.79 28.48 1.51
N MET A 113 -23.34 27.29 1.74
CA MET A 113 -23.59 26.32 0.67
C MET A 113 -24.53 26.91 -0.39
N GLU A 114 -25.57 27.64 0.04
CA GLU A 114 -26.52 28.31 -0.86
C GLU A 114 -25.89 29.41 -1.73
N LEU A 115 -24.72 29.94 -1.33
CA LEU A 115 -23.99 30.99 -2.06
C LEU A 115 -22.85 30.46 -2.94
N VAL A 116 -22.51 29.17 -2.81
CA VAL A 116 -21.34 28.57 -3.47
C VAL A 116 -21.81 27.53 -4.49
N GLU A 117 -21.41 27.70 -5.75
CA GLU A 117 -21.55 26.65 -6.74
C GLU A 117 -20.35 25.68 -6.62
N PRO A 118 -20.58 24.38 -6.30
CA PRO A 118 -19.49 23.43 -6.18
C PRO A 118 -18.89 23.12 -7.56
N ILE A 119 -17.56 22.93 -7.62
CA ILE A 119 -16.80 22.71 -8.88
C ILE A 119 -17.33 21.50 -9.64
N VAL A 120 -17.70 20.45 -8.92
CA VAL A 120 -18.47 19.31 -9.41
C VAL A 120 -19.64 19.08 -8.44
N PRO A 121 -20.81 18.62 -8.92
CA PRO A 121 -21.90 18.26 -8.01
C PRO A 121 -21.42 17.20 -7.03
N THR A 122 -21.68 17.40 -5.73
CA THR A 122 -21.27 16.39 -4.75
C THR A 122 -22.02 15.08 -4.98
N TYR A 123 -21.48 13.98 -4.46
CA TYR A 123 -22.15 12.68 -4.53
C TYR A 123 -23.60 12.76 -4.03
N ARG A 124 -23.84 13.48 -2.92
CA ARG A 124 -25.19 13.68 -2.39
C ARG A 124 -26.11 14.41 -3.36
N MET A 125 -25.63 15.49 -3.98
CA MET A 125 -26.40 16.24 -4.98
C MET A 125 -26.70 15.39 -6.21
N MET A 126 -25.75 14.57 -6.66
CA MET A 126 -25.98 13.64 -7.76
C MET A 126 -27.04 12.59 -7.42
N VAL A 127 -27.00 12.03 -6.20
CA VAL A 127 -28.00 11.08 -5.71
C VAL A 127 -29.38 11.73 -5.62
N GLU A 128 -29.49 12.95 -5.10
CA GLU A 128 -30.75 13.69 -5.02
C GLU A 128 -31.31 14.01 -6.40
N LYS A 129 -30.47 14.48 -7.31
CA LYS A 129 -30.86 14.73 -8.71
C LYS A 129 -31.33 13.46 -9.40
N TRP A 130 -30.65 12.34 -9.18
CA TRP A 130 -31.06 11.04 -9.71
C TRP A 130 -32.41 10.61 -9.15
N LYS A 131 -32.61 10.71 -7.82
CA LYS A 131 -33.90 10.42 -7.16
C LYS A 131 -35.03 11.31 -7.69
N ALA A 132 -34.78 12.61 -7.89
CA ALA A 132 -35.76 13.54 -8.42
C ALA A 132 -36.11 13.27 -9.90
N GLY A 133 -35.14 12.79 -10.68
CA GLY A 133 -35.31 12.42 -12.09
C GLY A 133 -35.91 11.04 -12.32
N CYS A 134 -36.00 10.19 -11.28
CA CYS A 134 -36.70 8.91 -11.35
C CYS A 134 -38.21 9.14 -11.42
N ILE A 135 -38.74 9.27 -12.63
CA ILE A 135 -40.17 9.15 -12.89
C ILE A 135 -40.58 7.76 -12.41
N ARG A 136 -41.48 7.70 -11.42
CA ARG A 136 -42.15 6.47 -11.02
C ARG A 136 -42.82 5.92 -12.27
N SER A 137 -42.26 4.84 -12.84
CA SER A 137 -42.87 4.17 -13.98
C SER A 137 -44.27 3.75 -13.53
N ASP A 138 -45.30 4.30 -14.15
CA ASP A 138 -46.66 3.85 -13.91
C ASP A 138 -46.70 2.35 -14.21
N TYR A 139 -46.99 1.56 -13.17
CA TYR A 139 -47.04 0.12 -13.32
C TYR A 139 -48.29 -0.22 -14.13
N PRO A 140 -48.19 -1.00 -15.21
CA PRO A 140 -49.37 -1.43 -15.95
C PRO A 140 -50.32 -2.16 -15.00
N PHE A 141 -51.61 -1.82 -15.13
CA PHE A 141 -52.70 -2.37 -14.33
C PHE A 141 -52.68 -3.91 -14.42
N GLY A 142 -52.69 -4.60 -13.28
CA GLY A 142 -52.66 -6.07 -13.21
C GLY A 142 -51.29 -6.72 -12.97
N SER A 143 -50.21 -5.94 -12.84
CA SER A 143 -48.92 -6.47 -12.38
C SER A 143 -48.97 -6.85 -10.89
N GLY A 144 -48.53 -8.06 -10.53
CA GLY A 144 -48.43 -8.50 -9.14
C GLY A 144 -47.55 -7.57 -8.32
N GLU A 145 -48.02 -7.17 -7.14
CA GLU A 145 -47.33 -6.18 -6.32
C GLU A 145 -46.19 -6.83 -5.54
N ILE A 146 -44.97 -6.35 -5.76
CA ILE A 146 -43.77 -6.78 -5.04
C ILE A 146 -43.24 -5.56 -4.29
N TYR A 147 -43.10 -5.68 -2.97
CA TYR A 147 -42.62 -4.59 -2.11
C TYR A 147 -41.27 -4.94 -1.49
N THR A 148 -40.39 -3.96 -1.32
CA THR A 148 -39.15 -4.06 -0.53
C THR A 148 -39.47 -3.99 0.96
N LYS A 149 -38.49 -4.27 1.82
CA LYS A 149 -38.56 -4.07 3.27
C LYS A 149 -38.85 -2.61 3.66
N ASN A 150 -38.39 -1.66 2.85
CA ASN A 150 -38.63 -0.23 3.06
C ASN A 150 -39.99 0.24 2.52
N GLY A 151 -40.83 -0.69 2.03
CA GLY A 151 -42.17 -0.38 1.51
C GLY A 151 -42.20 0.14 0.07
N GLU A 152 -41.08 0.07 -0.66
CA GLU A 152 -41.00 0.52 -2.05
C GLU A 152 -41.55 -0.57 -2.99
N ARG A 153 -42.36 -0.21 -3.98
CA ARG A 153 -42.82 -1.16 -5.01
C ARG A 153 -41.71 -1.38 -6.03
N VAL A 154 -41.47 -2.63 -6.42
CA VAL A 154 -40.44 -3.02 -7.40
C VAL A 154 -41.02 -3.88 -8.52
N ARG A 155 -40.38 -3.87 -9.68
CA ARG A 155 -40.88 -4.55 -10.90
C ARG A 155 -40.50 -6.03 -10.99
N SER A 156 -39.63 -6.54 -10.11
CA SER A 156 -39.19 -7.93 -10.14
C SER A 156 -38.76 -8.45 -8.77
N LYS A 157 -38.78 -9.77 -8.61
CA LYS A 157 -38.28 -10.45 -7.40
C LYS A 157 -36.77 -10.25 -7.23
N SER A 158 -36.01 -10.25 -8.32
CA SER A 158 -34.56 -9.98 -8.29
C SER A 158 -34.27 -8.57 -7.79
N GLU A 159 -35.05 -7.58 -8.22
CA GLU A 159 -34.95 -6.18 -7.75
C GLU A 159 -35.31 -6.06 -6.26
N LYS A 160 -36.35 -6.77 -5.79
CA LYS A 160 -36.66 -6.88 -4.36
C LYS A 160 -35.47 -7.42 -3.57
N ILE A 161 -34.90 -8.54 -4.00
CA ILE A 161 -33.76 -9.19 -3.30
C ILE A 161 -32.57 -8.24 -3.22
N LEU A 162 -32.26 -7.53 -4.31
CA LEU A 162 -31.17 -6.56 -4.31
C LEU A 162 -31.46 -5.38 -3.38
N ALA A 163 -32.63 -4.76 -3.48
CA ALA A 163 -33.02 -3.61 -2.66
C ALA A 163 -33.03 -3.95 -1.17
N ASP A 164 -33.61 -5.10 -0.80
CA ASP A 164 -33.63 -5.58 0.59
C ASP A 164 -32.19 -5.81 1.10
N ASN A 165 -31.34 -6.48 0.31
CA ASN A 165 -29.94 -6.76 0.67
C ASN A 165 -29.07 -5.49 0.79
N PHE A 166 -29.34 -4.45 -0.01
CA PHE A 166 -28.63 -3.17 0.13
C PHE A 166 -29.13 -2.33 1.30
N SER A 167 -30.38 -2.54 1.73
CA SER A 167 -30.99 -1.80 2.84
C SER A 167 -30.66 -2.38 4.21
N ASP A 168 -30.29 -3.67 4.29
CA ASP A 168 -29.95 -4.36 5.54
C ASP A 168 -28.50 -4.08 6.04
N LYS A 169 -27.79 -3.10 5.47
CA LYS A 169 -26.40 -2.77 5.79
C LYS A 169 -26.24 -1.56 6.70
#